data_AF-A0AA39HK45-F1
#
_entry.id   AF-A0AA39HK45-F1
#
_cell.length_a   1.000
_cell.length_b   1.000
_cell.length_c   1.000
_cell.angle_alpha   90.00
_cell.angle_beta   90.00
_cell.angle_gamma   90.00
#
_symmetry.space_group_name_H-M   'P 1'
#
loop_
_entity.id
_entity.type
_entity.pdbx_description
1 polymer ?
#
loop_
_entity_poly.entity_id
_entity_poly.type
_entity_poly.pdbx_seq_one_letter_code
_entity_poly.pdbx_strand_id
1 'polypeptide(L)'
;MLGAPCTPRDLCPPNAACIQRLCVCRPGFYALEDQCLEGRAPQVSVAPPVARIAGRMRKYGSNCGRFDDCGGGAECSEGKCRCPSKYVMIQGRCRIEALSKGISIAGADCSRGQICVGGSVCDYNTKTCICAAGHVHRWGVCRSKDALNLIPVGRACSNGDICDSGLQCIKGTCACGRGRDISDGYCRSANSDVRLWNGSGLQFSSKPQKDRPLAQNCPEDPGKCRLPHCFCSKTGKTPPGNLRIDEVPQFVVLTFDDAVNARTMTDYKKLFGAVRYRNPNGCPAKATFFVSHEWTNYDLVQWLSENGHEIASNSITHVSLQNMGKTRWLNEMDGQRRILAKFGNIAEEKIVGMRSPQTTLGGDGQFEMIQRAGFIYDNSVTAHPALHEAPFWPQTLDFKLAWPCSQVDCPNGTFPGVWEIPMNLFQGNYVSEEDTFRAAAMLRGAVELNASVAHLENLMMTNFERSYSANRAPFVLTLNADFLQLDDSTRGMDALTGFLDKVSKHRDVYFVTLQQLIEWMRHPIPLDQMTQANYLRCSNVGAPKSQTACRKPNKCMYRTPHLNSPERQFETCNLCPDYYPWVGNPLGSVVF
;
A
#
# COMPACT_ATOMS: atom_id res chain seq x y z
N MET A 1 -9.38 6.74 -26.42
CA MET A 1 -10.45 6.51 -25.42
C MET A 1 -10.05 7.16 -24.12
N LEU A 2 -10.99 7.52 -23.25
CA LEU A 2 -10.62 8.08 -21.94
C LEU A 2 -9.92 6.99 -21.12
N GLY A 3 -8.87 7.36 -20.39
CA GLY A 3 -8.01 6.40 -19.68
C GLY A 3 -7.08 5.56 -20.57
N ALA A 4 -7.02 5.81 -21.89
CA ALA A 4 -6.04 5.17 -22.75
C ALA A 4 -4.65 5.81 -22.60
N PRO A 5 -3.55 5.04 -22.77
CA PRO A 5 -2.20 5.59 -22.80
C PRO A 5 -2.05 6.63 -23.92
N CYS A 6 -1.36 7.72 -23.63
CA CYS A 6 -1.07 8.77 -24.61
C CYS A 6 0.31 9.39 -24.38
N THR A 7 0.85 10.00 -25.42
CA THR A 7 2.01 10.88 -25.39
C THR A 7 1.57 12.34 -25.64
N PRO A 8 2.41 13.34 -25.37
CA PRO A 8 2.07 14.75 -25.63
C PRO A 8 1.75 15.08 -27.10
N ARG A 9 2.04 14.16 -28.03
CA ARG A 9 1.73 14.28 -29.47
C ARG A 9 0.51 13.48 -29.91
N ASP A 10 -0.06 12.65 -29.03
CA ASP A 10 -1.21 11.81 -29.36
C ASP A 10 -2.53 12.57 -29.21
N LEU A 11 -3.47 12.27 -30.11
CA LEU A 11 -4.81 12.85 -30.12
C LEU A 11 -5.72 12.10 -29.13
N CYS A 12 -5.95 12.69 -27.96
CA CYS A 12 -7.00 12.28 -27.04
C CYS A 12 -8.41 12.62 -27.57
N PRO A 13 -9.47 12.00 -27.04
CA PRO A 13 -10.86 12.34 -27.41
C PRO A 13 -11.17 13.85 -27.24
N PRO A 14 -12.20 14.38 -27.93
CA PRO A 14 -12.60 15.78 -27.80
C PRO A 14 -12.81 16.19 -26.35
N ASN A 15 -12.34 17.38 -25.98
CA ASN A 15 -12.36 17.92 -24.61
C ASN A 15 -11.55 17.10 -23.58
N ALA A 16 -10.66 16.21 -24.03
CA ALA A 16 -9.65 15.56 -23.21
C ALA A 16 -8.25 16.11 -23.48
N ALA A 17 -7.32 15.84 -22.56
CA ALA A 17 -5.90 16.14 -22.68
C ALA A 17 -5.08 14.94 -22.23
N CYS A 18 -3.88 14.82 -22.77
CA CYS A 18 -2.94 13.80 -22.32
C CYS A 18 -2.28 14.26 -21.02
N ILE A 19 -2.71 13.70 -19.90
CA ILE A 19 -2.25 14.04 -18.55
C ILE A 19 -1.70 12.76 -17.92
N GLN A 20 -0.46 12.79 -17.42
CA GLN A 20 0.21 11.61 -16.83
C GLN A 20 0.20 10.37 -17.75
N ARG A 21 0.39 10.60 -19.06
CA ARG A 21 0.32 9.58 -20.12
C ARG A 21 -1.03 8.87 -20.24
N LEU A 22 -2.11 9.48 -19.76
CA LEU A 22 -3.48 8.98 -19.94
C LEU A 22 -4.37 10.08 -20.52
N CYS A 23 -5.32 9.72 -21.38
CA CYS A 23 -6.32 10.66 -21.84
C CYS A 23 -7.35 10.95 -20.74
N VAL A 24 -7.36 12.17 -20.21
CA VAL A 24 -8.25 12.60 -19.13
C VAL A 24 -9.04 13.84 -19.58
N CYS A 25 -10.29 14.00 -19.13
CA CYS A 25 -11.08 15.19 -19.47
C CYS A 25 -10.40 16.48 -19.01
N ARG A 26 -10.49 17.52 -19.83
CA ARG A 26 -9.99 18.86 -19.51
C ARG A 26 -10.82 19.45 -18.35
N PRO A 27 -10.25 20.38 -17.57
CA PRO A 27 -10.98 21.10 -16.53
C PRO A 27 -12.31 21.67 -17.07
N GLY A 28 -13.40 21.50 -16.33
CA GLY A 28 -14.76 21.89 -16.75
C GLY A 28 -15.57 20.79 -17.46
N PHE A 29 -14.94 19.66 -17.79
CA PHE A 29 -15.58 18.51 -18.44
C PHE A 29 -15.50 17.26 -17.54
N TYR A 30 -16.56 16.45 -17.53
CA TYR A 30 -16.58 15.16 -16.82
C TYR A 30 -16.72 14.00 -17.81
N ALA A 31 -16.17 12.85 -17.43
CA ALA A 31 -16.19 11.64 -18.25
C ALA A 31 -17.55 10.93 -18.12
N LEU A 32 -18.24 10.73 -19.24
CA LEU A 32 -19.44 9.90 -19.35
C LEU A 32 -19.38 9.10 -20.65
N GLU A 33 -19.47 7.78 -20.56
CA GLU A 33 -19.49 6.87 -21.74
C GLU A 33 -18.40 7.18 -22.79
N ASP A 34 -17.14 7.30 -22.34
CA ASP A 34 -15.97 7.60 -23.17
C ASP A 34 -15.92 9.01 -23.82
N GLN A 35 -16.78 9.92 -23.39
CA GLN A 35 -16.82 11.32 -23.85
C GLN A 35 -16.61 12.31 -22.70
N CYS A 36 -16.04 13.47 -23.01
CA CYS A 36 -15.90 14.59 -22.09
C CYS A 36 -17.00 15.63 -22.37
N LEU A 37 -18.01 15.68 -21.50
CA LEU A 37 -19.18 16.54 -21.64
C LEU A 37 -19.06 17.79 -20.77
N GLU A 38 -19.52 18.92 -21.30
CA GLU A 38 -19.49 20.23 -20.65
C GLU A 38 -20.66 20.36 -19.67
N GLY A 39 -20.41 20.72 -18.41
CA GLY A 39 -21.47 21.04 -17.46
C GLY A 39 -21.15 20.81 -16.00
N ARG A 40 -21.94 21.44 -15.12
CA ARG A 40 -21.98 21.12 -13.69
C ARG A 40 -22.41 19.66 -13.54
N ALA A 41 -21.70 18.91 -12.68
CA ALA A 41 -22.11 17.58 -12.25
C ALA A 41 -23.63 17.58 -12.00
N PRO A 42 -24.40 16.61 -12.54
CA PRO A 42 -25.81 16.56 -12.26
C PRO A 42 -25.99 16.61 -10.74
N GLN A 43 -26.74 17.60 -10.26
CA GLN A 43 -27.20 17.59 -8.88
C GLN A 43 -28.06 16.35 -8.74
N VAL A 44 -27.45 15.28 -8.23
CA VAL A 44 -28.17 14.10 -7.78
C VAL A 44 -29.05 14.62 -6.66
N SER A 45 -30.33 14.79 -6.97
CA SER A 45 -31.37 14.89 -5.96
C SER A 45 -31.08 13.83 -4.91
N VAL A 46 -30.83 14.27 -3.67
CA VAL A 46 -30.62 13.37 -2.55
C VAL A 46 -31.91 12.61 -2.39
N ALA A 47 -31.97 11.43 -3.01
CA ALA A 47 -33.01 10.47 -2.72
C ALA A 47 -33.02 10.24 -1.20
N PRO A 48 -34.20 10.07 -0.58
CA PRO A 48 -34.28 9.71 0.83
C PRO A 48 -33.38 8.49 1.08
N PRO A 49 -32.76 8.33 2.27
CA PRO A 49 -31.71 7.35 2.50
C PRO A 49 -32.21 5.96 2.12
N VAL A 50 -31.83 5.51 0.91
CA VAL A 50 -32.22 4.21 0.40
C VAL A 50 -31.45 3.19 1.22
N ALA A 51 -32.20 2.23 1.75
CA ALA A 51 -31.68 1.15 2.56
C ALA A 51 -30.44 0.50 1.91
N ARG A 52 -29.31 0.63 2.61
CA ARG A 52 -28.14 -0.25 2.61
C ARG A 52 -27.75 -0.84 1.25
N ILE A 53 -26.68 -0.31 0.66
CA ILE A 53 -26.00 -1.00 -0.43
C ILE A 53 -24.98 -1.99 0.17
N ALA A 54 -25.48 -3.10 0.69
CA ALA A 54 -24.63 -4.24 1.03
C ALA A 54 -24.46 -5.10 -0.23
N GLY A 55 -23.24 -5.12 -0.77
CA GLY A 55 -22.84 -6.04 -1.83
C GLY A 55 -23.13 -7.49 -1.49
N ARG A 56 -23.71 -8.25 -2.43
CA ARG A 56 -23.96 -9.69 -2.27
C ARG A 56 -22.96 -10.50 -3.08
N MET A 57 -22.68 -11.73 -2.62
CA MET A 57 -21.94 -12.70 -3.43
C MET A 57 -22.82 -13.21 -4.57
N ARG A 58 -22.34 -13.13 -5.80
CA ARG A 58 -23.01 -13.48 -7.04
C ARG A 58 -22.30 -14.64 -7.73
N LYS A 59 -23.07 -15.46 -8.45
CA LYS A 59 -22.51 -16.58 -9.23
C LYS A 59 -21.98 -16.07 -10.56
N TYR A 60 -21.04 -16.80 -11.15
CA TYR A 60 -20.58 -16.53 -12.51
C TYR A 60 -21.75 -16.42 -13.50
N GLY A 61 -21.67 -15.47 -14.42
CA GLY A 61 -22.68 -15.20 -15.44
C GLY A 61 -23.93 -14.45 -14.94
N SER A 62 -24.14 -14.36 -13.62
CA SER A 62 -25.28 -13.62 -13.05
C SER A 62 -25.06 -12.11 -13.09
N ASN A 63 -26.16 -11.36 -13.06
CA ASN A 63 -26.12 -9.91 -12.96
C ASN A 63 -25.50 -9.51 -11.61
N CYS A 64 -24.59 -8.54 -11.66
CA CYS A 64 -23.93 -7.98 -10.50
C CYS A 64 -24.05 -6.46 -10.54
N GLY A 65 -24.28 -5.87 -9.37
CA GLY A 65 -24.12 -4.45 -9.16
C GLY A 65 -22.68 -4.07 -8.82
N ARG A 66 -22.42 -2.77 -8.79
CA ARG A 66 -21.12 -2.16 -8.44
C ARG A 66 -20.50 -2.75 -7.17
N PHE A 67 -21.30 -2.94 -6.13
CA PHE A 67 -20.82 -3.41 -4.83
C PHE A 67 -20.89 -4.93 -4.66
N ASP A 68 -21.45 -5.67 -5.63
CA ASP A 68 -21.58 -7.11 -5.55
C ASP A 68 -20.22 -7.81 -5.76
N ASP A 69 -19.95 -8.87 -4.99
CA ASP A 69 -18.77 -9.71 -5.16
C ASP A 69 -19.11 -10.88 -6.09
N CYS A 70 -18.19 -11.30 -6.95
CA CYS A 70 -18.39 -12.43 -7.87
C CYS A 70 -17.59 -13.66 -7.43
N GLY A 71 -18.25 -14.81 -7.36
CA GLY A 71 -17.63 -16.07 -6.95
C GLY A 71 -16.67 -16.65 -8.00
N GLY A 72 -15.73 -17.49 -7.55
CA GLY A 72 -14.84 -18.25 -8.44
C GLY A 72 -13.72 -17.45 -9.10
N GLY A 73 -13.33 -16.31 -8.51
CA GLY A 73 -12.31 -15.41 -9.08
C GLY A 73 -12.79 -14.57 -10.25
N ALA A 74 -14.11 -14.52 -10.48
CA ALA A 74 -14.74 -13.61 -11.43
C ALA A 74 -14.80 -12.18 -10.85
N GLU A 75 -14.95 -11.20 -11.73
CA GLU A 75 -15.17 -9.80 -11.40
C GLU A 75 -16.45 -9.28 -12.06
N CYS A 76 -17.05 -8.25 -11.48
CA CYS A 76 -18.23 -7.63 -12.06
C CYS A 76 -17.82 -6.75 -13.24
N SER A 77 -17.99 -7.27 -14.45
CA SER A 77 -17.65 -6.57 -15.70
C SER A 77 -18.91 -6.41 -16.54
N GLU A 78 -19.23 -5.16 -16.92
CA GLU A 78 -20.42 -4.82 -17.69
C GLU A 78 -21.72 -5.37 -17.05
N GLY A 79 -21.83 -5.25 -15.72
CA GLY A 79 -23.02 -5.68 -14.97
C GLY A 79 -23.21 -7.20 -14.86
N LYS A 80 -22.22 -8.01 -15.27
CA LYS A 80 -22.23 -9.47 -15.09
C LYS A 80 -20.94 -9.98 -14.48
N CYS A 81 -21.05 -11.03 -13.67
CA CYS A 81 -19.86 -11.72 -13.16
C CYS A 81 -19.16 -12.48 -14.30
N ARG A 82 -17.97 -12.02 -14.69
CA ARG A 82 -17.16 -12.61 -15.76
C ARG A 82 -15.73 -12.84 -15.29
N CYS A 83 -15.00 -13.73 -15.95
CA CYS A 83 -13.59 -13.88 -15.64
C CYS A 83 -12.81 -12.65 -16.11
N PRO A 84 -11.76 -12.25 -15.38
CA PRO A 84 -10.84 -11.24 -15.86
C PRO A 84 -10.30 -11.58 -17.26
N SER A 85 -9.90 -10.56 -18.01
CA SER A 85 -9.39 -10.74 -19.37
C SER A 85 -8.28 -11.80 -19.43
N LYS A 86 -8.34 -12.71 -20.42
CA LYS A 86 -7.44 -13.86 -20.64
C LYS A 86 -7.55 -15.00 -19.62
N TYR A 87 -8.57 -14.98 -18.74
CA TYR A 87 -8.97 -16.11 -17.91
C TYR A 87 -10.27 -16.73 -18.45
N VAL A 88 -10.38 -18.04 -18.34
CA VAL A 88 -11.55 -18.83 -18.75
C VAL A 88 -12.16 -19.49 -17.52
N MET A 89 -13.49 -19.51 -17.44
CA MET A 89 -14.21 -20.21 -16.38
C MET A 89 -14.07 -21.72 -16.59
N ILE A 90 -13.29 -22.40 -15.74
CA ILE A 90 -13.08 -23.85 -15.78
C ILE A 90 -13.42 -24.42 -14.41
N GLN A 91 -14.37 -25.36 -14.37
CA GLN A 91 -14.83 -26.01 -13.13
C GLN A 91 -15.25 -24.99 -12.03
N GLY A 92 -15.93 -23.92 -12.43
CA GLY A 92 -16.41 -22.88 -11.53
C GLY A 92 -15.33 -21.91 -11.01
N ARG A 93 -14.12 -21.93 -11.59
CA ARG A 93 -13.02 -21.00 -11.25
C ARG A 93 -12.34 -20.38 -12.48
N CYS A 94 -12.01 -19.10 -12.41
CA CYS A 94 -11.32 -18.39 -13.49
C CYS A 94 -9.86 -18.88 -13.53
N ARG A 95 -9.51 -19.57 -14.62
CA ARG A 95 -8.16 -20.15 -14.84
C ARG A 95 -7.52 -19.52 -16.06
N ILE A 96 -6.19 -19.46 -16.07
CA ILE A 96 -5.43 -18.92 -17.20
C ILE A 96 -5.45 -19.91 -18.36
N GLU A 97 -5.89 -19.49 -19.54
CA GLU A 97 -5.95 -20.34 -20.74
C GLU A 97 -4.57 -20.92 -21.11
N ALA A 98 -3.50 -20.15 -20.94
CA ALA A 98 -2.13 -20.57 -21.23
C ALA A 98 -1.63 -21.73 -20.34
N LEU A 99 -2.27 -22.02 -19.21
CA LEU A 99 -1.96 -23.20 -18.39
C LEU A 99 -2.49 -24.52 -19.00
N SER A 100 -3.33 -24.45 -20.03
CA SER A 100 -3.82 -25.64 -20.75
C SER A 100 -2.71 -26.49 -21.38
N LYS A 101 -1.55 -25.87 -21.69
CA LYS A 101 -0.37 -26.57 -22.24
C LYS A 101 0.50 -27.23 -21.15
N GLY A 102 0.14 -27.08 -19.88
CA GLY A 102 0.89 -27.60 -18.74
C GLY A 102 2.00 -26.68 -18.26
N ILE A 103 2.65 -27.11 -17.17
CA ILE A 103 3.78 -26.42 -16.55
C ILE A 103 5.07 -27.22 -16.67
N SER A 104 6.20 -26.53 -16.61
CA SER A 104 7.52 -27.14 -16.58
C SER A 104 8.41 -26.44 -15.55
N ILE A 105 9.14 -27.24 -14.77
CA ILE A 105 10.03 -26.72 -13.71
C ILE A 105 11.35 -26.23 -14.28
N ALA A 106 12.09 -25.42 -13.53
CA ALA A 106 13.42 -24.96 -13.97
C ALA A 106 14.35 -26.14 -14.26
N GLY A 107 14.97 -26.12 -15.44
CA GLY A 107 15.83 -27.18 -16.00
C GLY A 107 15.09 -28.27 -16.80
N ALA A 108 13.76 -28.23 -16.87
CA ALA A 108 12.97 -29.20 -17.64
C ALA A 108 12.56 -28.66 -19.03
N ASP A 109 12.11 -29.58 -19.89
CA ASP A 109 11.66 -29.30 -21.26
C ASP A 109 10.39 -28.43 -21.27
N CYS A 110 10.39 -27.41 -22.12
CA CYS A 110 9.25 -26.54 -22.40
C CYS A 110 8.92 -26.49 -23.91
N SER A 111 9.36 -27.49 -24.68
CA SER A 111 9.21 -27.55 -26.14
C SER A 111 7.76 -27.52 -26.63
N ARG A 112 6.80 -27.96 -25.80
CA ARG A 112 5.36 -28.00 -26.12
C ARG A 112 4.64 -26.69 -25.75
N GLY A 113 5.38 -25.66 -25.35
CA GLY A 113 4.83 -24.37 -24.96
C GLY A 113 4.30 -24.34 -23.52
N GLN A 114 4.81 -25.22 -22.65
CA GLN A 114 4.54 -25.19 -21.21
C GLN A 114 4.97 -23.87 -20.59
N ILE A 115 4.28 -23.46 -19.52
CA ILE A 115 4.70 -22.32 -18.70
C ILE A 115 5.79 -22.77 -17.73
N CYS A 116 6.95 -22.11 -17.81
CA CYS A 116 8.05 -22.34 -16.87
C CYS A 116 7.72 -21.76 -15.49
N VAL A 117 7.97 -22.55 -14.44
CA VAL A 117 7.71 -22.19 -13.04
C VAL A 117 9.02 -22.06 -12.24
N GLY A 118 8.93 -21.62 -10.98
CA GLY A 118 10.07 -21.58 -10.06
C GLY A 118 11.05 -20.44 -10.38
N GLY A 119 10.54 -19.32 -10.90
CA GLY A 119 11.34 -18.17 -11.32
C GLY A 119 12.16 -18.37 -12.60
N SER A 120 11.70 -19.24 -13.50
CA SER A 120 12.36 -19.55 -14.77
C SER A 120 11.55 -19.14 -16.00
N VAL A 121 12.23 -18.96 -17.14
CA VAL A 121 11.62 -18.65 -18.44
C VAL A 121 12.03 -19.69 -19.48
N CYS A 122 11.15 -20.00 -20.43
CA CYS A 122 11.45 -20.98 -21.47
C CYS A 122 12.43 -20.37 -22.47
N ASP A 123 13.62 -20.93 -22.58
CA ASP A 123 14.58 -20.53 -23.60
C ASP A 123 14.13 -21.02 -24.97
N TYR A 124 14.11 -20.11 -25.95
CA TYR A 124 13.60 -20.43 -27.28
C TYR A 124 14.51 -21.41 -28.03
N ASN A 125 15.82 -21.38 -27.78
CA ASN A 125 16.79 -22.17 -28.53
C ASN A 125 16.92 -23.60 -27.97
N THR A 126 17.14 -23.71 -26.68
CA THR A 126 17.34 -24.98 -25.97
C THR A 126 16.03 -25.67 -25.57
N LYS A 127 14.89 -24.98 -25.72
CA LYS A 127 13.56 -25.47 -25.31
C LYS A 127 13.52 -25.95 -23.86
N THR A 128 14.34 -25.34 -23.01
CA THR A 128 14.48 -25.68 -21.59
C THR A 128 14.12 -24.47 -20.74
N CYS A 129 13.50 -24.70 -19.58
CA CYS A 129 13.25 -23.64 -18.60
C CYS A 129 14.57 -23.19 -17.95
N ILE A 130 15.01 -21.96 -18.23
CA ILE A 130 16.30 -21.42 -17.76
C ILE A 130 16.12 -20.37 -16.67
N CYS A 131 17.15 -20.23 -15.83
CA CYS A 131 17.25 -19.21 -14.81
C CYS A 131 17.92 -17.93 -15.32
N ALA A 132 17.76 -16.84 -14.56
CA ALA A 132 18.45 -15.58 -14.85
C ALA A 132 19.99 -15.74 -14.87
N ALA A 133 20.67 -14.81 -15.53
CA ALA A 133 22.13 -14.77 -15.51
C ALA A 133 22.67 -14.80 -14.07
N GLY A 134 23.71 -15.61 -13.83
CA GLY A 134 24.29 -15.79 -12.50
C GLY A 134 23.46 -16.66 -11.54
N HIS A 135 22.39 -17.32 -12.01
CA HIS A 135 21.54 -18.22 -11.24
C HIS A 135 21.65 -19.66 -11.76
N VAL A 136 21.28 -20.63 -10.91
CA VAL A 136 21.20 -22.07 -11.22
C VAL A 136 19.87 -22.61 -10.70
N HIS A 137 19.33 -23.64 -11.35
CA HIS A 137 18.16 -24.32 -10.81
C HIS A 137 18.59 -25.36 -9.75
N ARG A 138 17.90 -25.39 -8.62
CA ARG A 138 18.00 -26.44 -7.61
C ARG A 138 16.60 -26.88 -7.24
N TRP A 139 16.31 -28.18 -7.42
CA TRP A 139 14.98 -28.76 -7.22
C TRP A 139 13.86 -28.07 -8.01
N GLY A 140 14.14 -27.71 -9.26
CA GLY A 140 13.15 -27.07 -10.14
C GLY A 140 12.90 -25.59 -9.88
N VAL A 141 13.68 -24.95 -8.99
CA VAL A 141 13.56 -23.53 -8.63
C VAL A 141 14.88 -22.81 -8.88
N CYS A 142 14.81 -21.62 -9.48
CA CYS A 142 15.95 -20.76 -9.74
C CYS A 142 16.48 -20.12 -8.46
N ARG A 143 17.80 -20.17 -8.28
CA ARG A 143 18.51 -19.61 -7.12
C ARG A 143 19.81 -18.96 -7.56
N SER A 144 20.21 -17.87 -6.90
CA SER A 144 21.51 -17.27 -7.14
C SER A 144 22.62 -18.27 -6.81
N LYS A 145 23.69 -18.31 -7.61
CA LYS A 145 24.86 -19.17 -7.33
C LYS A 145 25.51 -18.88 -5.97
N ASP A 146 25.36 -17.63 -5.53
CA ASP A 146 25.92 -17.10 -4.28
C ASP A 146 24.86 -17.00 -3.16
N ALA A 147 23.62 -17.43 -3.43
CA ALA A 147 22.57 -17.43 -2.40
C ALA A 147 22.84 -18.49 -1.34
N LEU A 148 22.40 -18.17 -0.12
CA LEU A 148 22.31 -19.11 0.97
C LEU A 148 21.45 -20.31 0.55
N ASN A 149 21.80 -21.51 1.04
CA ASN A 149 21.03 -22.70 0.75
C ASN A 149 19.72 -22.71 1.54
N LEU A 150 18.71 -22.02 1.02
CA LEU A 150 17.41 -21.91 1.66
C LEU A 150 16.65 -23.23 1.58
N ILE A 151 16.31 -23.74 2.75
CA ILE A 151 15.57 -25.00 2.90
C ILE A 151 14.07 -24.68 2.96
N PRO A 152 13.26 -25.23 2.03
CA PRO A 152 11.82 -24.98 2.04
C PRO A 152 11.15 -25.69 3.22
N VAL A 153 9.91 -25.32 3.47
CA VAL A 153 9.08 -25.89 4.53
C VAL A 153 8.99 -27.42 4.49
N GLY A 154 9.02 -28.05 5.66
CA GLY A 154 8.88 -29.51 5.80
C GLY A 154 10.09 -30.33 5.36
N ARG A 155 11.17 -29.69 4.86
CA ARG A 155 12.42 -30.37 4.54
C ARG A 155 13.35 -30.46 5.74
N ALA A 156 14.18 -31.50 5.73
CA ALA A 156 15.19 -31.74 6.73
C ALA A 156 16.21 -30.59 6.76
N CYS A 157 16.61 -30.20 7.97
CA CYS A 157 17.60 -29.15 8.22
C CYS A 157 18.49 -29.56 9.41
N SER A 158 19.68 -29.00 9.46
CA SER A 158 20.69 -29.17 10.52
C SER A 158 20.94 -27.85 11.25
N ASN A 159 21.65 -27.90 12.38
CA ASN A 159 22.07 -26.69 13.09
C ASN A 159 22.97 -25.83 12.18
N GLY A 160 22.52 -24.61 11.84
CA GLY A 160 23.20 -23.68 10.94
C GLY A 160 22.55 -23.54 9.56
N ASP A 161 21.63 -24.43 9.19
CA ASP A 161 20.85 -24.27 7.97
C ASP A 161 19.85 -23.11 8.09
N ILE A 162 19.58 -22.45 6.96
CA ILE A 162 18.69 -21.31 6.87
C ILE A 162 17.41 -21.75 6.17
N CYS A 163 16.29 -21.69 6.88
CA CYS A 163 14.99 -22.02 6.32
C CYS A 163 14.39 -20.80 5.60
N ASP A 164 13.59 -21.07 4.55
CA ASP A 164 12.93 -20.04 3.74
C ASP A 164 11.87 -19.24 4.55
N SER A 165 11.71 -17.95 4.28
CA SER A 165 10.58 -17.12 4.74
C SER A 165 10.26 -17.17 6.23
N GLY A 166 11.28 -16.90 7.05
CA GLY A 166 11.13 -16.80 8.50
C GLY A 166 10.84 -18.12 9.22
N LEU A 167 10.97 -19.26 8.53
CA LEU A 167 10.95 -20.59 9.14
C LEU A 167 12.16 -20.80 10.04
N GLN A 168 12.05 -21.73 10.99
CA GLN A 168 13.12 -22.11 11.90
C GLN A 168 13.40 -23.62 11.78
N CYS A 169 14.66 -24.01 11.93
CA CYS A 169 15.02 -25.42 11.99
C CYS A 169 14.62 -26.00 13.36
N ILE A 170 13.48 -26.69 13.42
CA ILE A 170 12.91 -27.22 14.65
C ILE A 170 12.90 -28.74 14.55
N LYS A 171 13.60 -29.42 15.47
CA LYS A 171 13.73 -30.89 15.50
C LYS A 171 14.17 -31.47 14.14
N GLY A 172 15.09 -30.79 13.48
CA GLY A 172 15.66 -31.23 12.20
C GLY A 172 14.76 -31.01 10.99
N THR A 173 13.69 -30.22 11.10
CA THR A 173 12.82 -29.85 9.97
C THR A 173 12.51 -28.35 9.97
N CYS A 174 12.48 -27.73 8.79
CA CYS A 174 12.07 -26.33 8.66
C CYS A 174 10.56 -26.18 8.92
N ALA A 175 10.22 -25.55 10.05
CA ALA A 175 8.85 -25.40 10.54
C ALA A 175 8.64 -24.01 11.18
N CYS A 176 7.38 -23.68 11.49
CA CYS A 176 7.05 -22.43 12.17
C CYS A 176 7.39 -22.48 13.65
N GLY A 177 7.89 -21.35 14.17
CA GLY A 177 8.14 -21.16 15.59
C GLY A 177 6.87 -21.26 16.43
N ARG A 178 7.03 -21.29 17.75
CA ARG A 178 5.94 -21.51 18.71
C ARG A 178 4.80 -20.47 18.53
N GLY A 179 3.56 -20.95 18.45
CA GLY A 179 2.36 -20.11 18.31
C GLY A 179 2.05 -19.64 16.89
N ARG A 180 2.81 -20.11 15.90
CA ARG A 180 2.56 -19.87 14.48
C ARG A 180 2.41 -21.19 13.74
N ASP A 181 1.55 -21.19 12.74
CA ASP A 181 1.33 -22.32 11.84
C ASP A 181 1.67 -21.92 10.41
N ILE A 182 2.01 -22.91 9.60
CA ILE A 182 2.18 -22.71 8.15
C ILE A 182 0.78 -22.48 7.57
N SER A 183 0.52 -21.25 7.13
CA SER A 183 -0.71 -20.90 6.42
C SER A 183 -0.32 -20.00 5.26
N ASP A 184 -0.88 -20.28 4.08
CA ASP A 184 -0.63 -19.46 2.90
C ASP A 184 0.88 -19.34 2.62
N GLY A 185 1.63 -20.45 2.66
CA GLY A 185 3.03 -20.51 2.21
C GLY A 185 4.08 -19.80 3.10
N TYR A 186 3.70 -19.26 4.25
CA TYR A 186 4.62 -18.72 5.27
C TYR A 186 4.07 -18.90 6.69
N CYS A 187 4.85 -18.52 7.70
CA CYS A 187 4.44 -18.65 9.10
C CYS A 187 3.51 -17.52 9.53
N ARG A 188 2.29 -17.89 9.91
CA ARG A 188 1.24 -16.98 10.36
C ARG A 188 0.78 -17.32 11.78
N SER A 189 0.29 -16.32 12.50
CA SER A 189 -0.42 -16.56 13.76
C SER A 189 -1.77 -17.24 13.46
N ALA A 190 -2.15 -18.24 14.26
CA ALA A 190 -3.25 -19.18 13.98
C ALA A 190 -4.68 -18.58 13.90
N ASN A 191 -4.85 -17.27 13.99
CA ASN A 191 -6.15 -16.63 14.26
C ASN A 191 -6.49 -15.47 13.29
N SER A 192 -6.65 -15.78 12.00
CA SER A 192 -7.08 -14.81 10.98
C SER A 192 -8.51 -15.09 10.50
N ASP A 193 -9.33 -14.04 10.37
CA ASP A 193 -10.61 -14.11 9.65
C ASP A 193 -10.42 -14.31 8.13
N VAL A 194 -9.19 -14.21 7.62
CA VAL A 194 -8.87 -14.29 6.19
C VAL A 194 -8.12 -15.57 5.86
N ARG A 195 -8.64 -16.33 4.88
CA ARG A 195 -8.00 -17.55 4.35
C ARG A 195 -7.77 -17.44 2.85
N LEU A 196 -6.66 -17.98 2.36
CA LEU A 196 -6.46 -18.22 0.94
C LEU A 196 -7.24 -19.47 0.54
N TRP A 197 -8.09 -19.34 -0.47
CA TRP A 197 -8.79 -20.45 -1.09
C TRP A 197 -8.16 -20.73 -2.45
N ASN A 198 -7.75 -21.97 -2.68
CA ASN A 198 -7.18 -22.38 -3.96
C ASN A 198 -8.07 -21.91 -5.11
N GLY A 199 -7.53 -21.08 -6.00
CA GLY A 199 -8.20 -20.62 -7.21
C GLY A 199 -9.37 -19.65 -6.99
N SER A 200 -9.50 -19.07 -5.79
CA SER A 200 -10.49 -18.02 -5.50
C SER A 200 -9.92 -16.88 -4.66
N GLY A 201 -8.58 -16.83 -4.53
CA GLY A 201 -7.88 -15.80 -3.79
C GLY A 201 -8.22 -15.81 -2.30
N LEU A 202 -8.03 -14.67 -1.67
CA LEU A 202 -8.34 -14.42 -0.27
C LEU A 202 -9.85 -14.26 -0.08
N GLN A 203 -10.37 -14.90 0.96
CA GLN A 203 -11.74 -14.71 1.40
C GLN A 203 -11.82 -14.59 2.91
N PHE A 204 -12.83 -13.87 3.37
CA PHE A 204 -13.17 -13.86 4.78
C PHE A 204 -13.87 -15.16 5.19
N SER A 205 -13.78 -15.52 6.47
CA SER A 205 -14.55 -16.63 7.01
C SER A 205 -16.06 -16.32 6.94
N SER A 206 -16.86 -17.38 6.79
CA SER A 206 -18.31 -17.34 6.55
C SER A 206 -19.15 -16.92 7.78
N LYS A 207 -18.57 -16.18 8.72
CA LYS A 207 -19.28 -15.70 9.90
C LYS A 207 -20.46 -14.80 9.49
N PRO A 208 -21.66 -14.99 10.08
CA PRO A 208 -22.80 -14.11 9.83
C PRO A 208 -22.43 -12.66 10.12
N GLN A 209 -22.59 -11.80 9.12
CA GLN A 209 -22.31 -10.38 9.26
C GLN A 209 -23.49 -9.70 9.96
N LYS A 210 -23.22 -9.02 11.08
CA LYS A 210 -24.20 -8.12 11.70
C LYS A 210 -24.37 -6.89 10.82
N ASP A 211 -25.59 -6.38 10.76
CA ASP A 211 -25.88 -5.13 10.10
C ASP A 211 -25.05 -3.98 10.66
N ARG A 212 -24.43 -3.20 9.77
CA ARG A 212 -23.61 -2.05 10.16
C ARG A 212 -24.50 -0.81 10.33
N PRO A 213 -24.42 -0.10 11.47
CA PRO A 213 -25.08 1.18 11.64
C PRO A 213 -24.30 2.29 10.92
N LEU A 214 -25.01 3.37 10.56
CA LEU A 214 -24.39 4.60 10.08
C LEU A 214 -23.55 5.24 11.20
N ALA A 215 -22.45 5.86 10.82
CA ALA A 215 -21.58 6.57 11.74
C ALA A 215 -22.28 7.82 12.28
N GLN A 216 -22.31 7.95 13.60
CA GLN A 216 -22.79 9.14 14.30
C GLN A 216 -21.65 10.14 14.49
N ASN A 217 -21.96 11.41 14.74
CA ASN A 217 -20.94 12.40 15.10
C ASN A 217 -20.20 11.99 16.39
N CYS A 218 -18.98 12.48 16.55
CA CYS A 218 -18.21 12.28 17.77
C CYS A 218 -19.03 12.70 19.01
N PRO A 219 -19.15 11.84 20.03
CA PRO A 219 -20.06 12.07 21.16
C PRO A 219 -19.54 13.17 22.08
N GLU A 220 -20.45 13.91 22.71
CA GLU A 220 -20.08 14.90 23.75
C GLU A 220 -19.64 14.23 25.05
N ASP A 221 -20.17 13.04 25.33
CA ASP A 221 -19.78 12.23 26.48
C ASP A 221 -18.41 11.56 26.21
N PRO A 222 -17.32 11.96 26.89
CA PRO A 222 -16.00 11.35 26.74
C PRO A 222 -16.00 9.89 27.23
N GLY A 223 -17.06 9.41 27.87
CA GLY A 223 -17.38 8.00 28.13
C GLY A 223 -17.36 7.09 26.91
N LYS A 224 -17.84 7.60 25.77
CA LYS A 224 -18.22 6.77 24.61
C LYS A 224 -17.10 6.55 23.61
N CYS A 225 -16.05 7.38 23.63
CA CYS A 225 -14.86 7.23 22.80
C CYS A 225 -13.63 7.55 23.65
N ARG A 226 -12.86 6.51 24.00
CA ARG A 226 -11.72 6.62 24.92
C ARG A 226 -10.47 5.96 24.38
N LEU A 227 -9.35 6.64 24.56
CA LEU A 227 -8.02 6.09 24.35
C LEU A 227 -7.80 4.86 25.25
N PRO A 228 -7.02 3.86 24.80
CA PRO A 228 -6.30 3.80 23.52
C PRO A 228 -7.15 3.27 22.35
N HIS A 229 -8.41 2.87 22.58
CA HIS A 229 -9.19 2.11 21.62
C HIS A 229 -10.01 2.97 20.66
N CYS A 230 -10.39 4.18 21.07
CA CYS A 230 -11.16 5.13 20.26
C CYS A 230 -10.64 6.55 20.49
N PHE A 231 -10.54 7.32 19.41
CA PHE A 231 -10.27 8.75 19.48
C PHE A 231 -11.06 9.50 18.42
N CYS A 232 -11.78 10.54 18.82
CA CYS A 232 -12.35 11.53 17.93
C CYS A 232 -12.44 12.87 18.67
N SER A 233 -12.52 13.97 17.93
CA SER A 233 -12.88 15.28 18.48
C SER A 233 -13.97 15.92 17.63
N LYS A 234 -14.76 16.82 18.22
CA LYS A 234 -15.89 17.46 17.54
C LYS A 234 -15.50 18.18 16.24
N THR A 235 -14.32 18.81 16.23
CA THR A 235 -13.80 19.56 15.08
C THR A 235 -12.73 18.79 14.30
N GLY A 236 -12.22 17.68 14.84
CA GLY A 236 -11.06 16.97 14.29
C GLY A 236 -9.74 17.73 14.43
N LYS A 237 -9.71 18.88 15.11
CA LYS A 237 -8.53 19.76 15.20
C LYS A 237 -7.86 19.75 16.57
N THR A 238 -8.41 19.02 17.54
CA THR A 238 -7.88 18.95 18.91
C THR A 238 -6.94 17.74 19.05
N PRO A 239 -5.73 17.91 19.62
CA PRO A 239 -4.84 16.79 19.90
C PRO A 239 -5.41 15.83 20.96
N PRO A 240 -4.98 14.55 20.97
CA PRO A 240 -5.34 13.61 22.02
C PRO A 240 -4.71 13.97 23.37
N GLY A 241 -5.23 13.37 24.44
CA GLY A 241 -4.61 13.46 25.78
C GLY A 241 -4.84 14.75 26.55
N ASN A 242 -5.66 15.67 26.04
CA ASN A 242 -5.92 16.98 26.65
C ASN A 242 -4.64 17.79 26.92
N LEU A 243 -3.63 17.62 26.05
CA LEU A 243 -2.37 18.36 26.10
C LEU A 243 -2.60 19.79 25.64
N ARG A 244 -1.88 20.75 26.24
CA ARG A 244 -1.79 22.09 25.66
C ARG A 244 -0.96 22.03 24.39
N ILE A 245 -1.22 22.93 23.45
CA ILE A 245 -0.53 22.93 22.14
C ILE A 245 1.00 23.05 22.29
N ASP A 246 1.49 23.81 23.28
CA ASP A 246 2.91 23.95 23.61
C ASP A 246 3.55 22.67 24.17
N GLU A 247 2.74 21.72 24.64
CA GLU A 247 3.19 20.41 25.13
C GLU A 247 3.13 19.31 24.06
N VAL A 248 2.57 19.60 22.89
CA VAL A 248 2.42 18.61 21.81
C VAL A 248 3.67 18.62 20.92
N PRO A 249 4.39 17.49 20.77
CA PRO A 249 5.45 17.36 19.78
C PRO A 249 4.88 17.59 18.37
N GLN A 250 5.61 18.31 17.52
CA GLN A 250 5.26 18.33 16.10
C GLN A 250 5.78 17.05 15.43
N PHE A 251 4.86 16.22 14.95
CA PHE A 251 5.23 15.08 14.12
C PHE A 251 5.39 15.48 12.66
N VAL A 252 6.48 15.06 12.04
CA VAL A 252 6.68 15.09 10.59
C VAL A 252 6.76 13.64 10.12
N VAL A 253 5.86 13.23 9.23
CA VAL A 253 5.75 11.84 8.79
C VAL A 253 6.05 11.76 7.31
N LEU A 254 7.21 11.21 6.96
CA LEU A 254 7.58 10.97 5.57
C LEU A 254 6.92 9.67 5.08
N THR A 255 6.14 9.76 4.01
CA THR A 255 5.56 8.57 3.36
C THR A 255 5.94 8.53 1.89
N PHE A 256 6.35 7.36 1.40
CA PHE A 256 6.70 7.14 -0.01
C PHE A 256 5.81 6.06 -0.62
N ASP A 257 5.22 6.38 -1.78
CA ASP A 257 4.31 5.48 -2.48
C ASP A 257 5.00 4.81 -3.67
N ASP A 258 4.32 3.80 -4.22
CA ASP A 258 4.71 3.00 -5.39
C ASP A 258 5.81 1.95 -5.15
N ALA A 259 6.36 1.42 -6.24
CA ALA A 259 7.29 0.31 -6.23
C ALA A 259 8.68 0.70 -5.71
N VAL A 260 9.25 -0.14 -4.85
CA VAL A 260 10.64 -0.01 -4.39
C VAL A 260 11.54 -0.78 -5.36
N ASN A 261 12.43 -0.09 -6.06
CA ASN A 261 13.33 -0.71 -7.03
C ASN A 261 14.68 0.02 -7.09
N ALA A 262 15.57 -0.38 -7.99
CA ALA A 262 16.91 0.21 -8.10
C ALA A 262 16.89 1.73 -8.37
N ARG A 263 15.88 2.23 -9.09
CA ARG A 263 15.71 3.66 -9.37
C ARG A 263 15.36 4.41 -8.10
N THR A 264 14.31 4.01 -7.39
CA THR A 264 13.82 4.70 -6.19
C THR A 264 14.73 4.51 -4.98
N MET A 265 15.42 3.37 -4.88
CA MET A 265 16.35 3.11 -3.78
C MET A 265 17.56 4.06 -3.76
N THR A 266 17.95 4.62 -4.91
CA THR A 266 19.02 5.64 -4.96
C THR A 266 18.62 6.87 -4.14
N ASP A 267 17.36 7.29 -4.26
CA ASP A 267 16.79 8.41 -3.49
C ASP A 267 16.67 8.07 -2.01
N TYR A 268 16.15 6.89 -1.68
CA TYR A 268 15.97 6.48 -0.29
C TYR A 268 17.30 6.34 0.45
N LYS A 269 18.37 5.87 -0.23
CA LYS A 269 19.72 5.82 0.35
C LYS A 269 20.33 7.21 0.56
N LYS A 270 20.01 8.20 -0.27
CA LYS A 270 20.44 9.60 -0.03
C LYS A 270 19.85 10.16 1.26
N LEU A 271 18.62 9.77 1.61
CA LEU A 271 17.94 10.20 2.83
C LEU A 271 18.31 9.37 4.06
N PHE A 272 18.41 8.04 3.91
CA PHE A 272 18.46 7.09 5.04
C PHE A 272 19.65 6.14 5.05
N GLY A 273 20.47 6.12 3.98
CA GLY A 273 21.62 5.21 3.89
C GLY A 273 22.73 5.52 4.90
N ALA A 274 22.87 6.79 5.28
CA ALA A 274 23.61 7.23 6.45
C ALA A 274 22.62 7.90 7.42
N VAL A 275 22.86 7.78 8.73
CA VAL A 275 22.03 8.44 9.75
C VAL A 275 22.28 9.94 9.71
N ARG A 276 21.59 10.66 8.82
CA ARG A 276 21.66 12.11 8.66
C ARG A 276 20.74 12.85 9.63
N TYR A 277 19.52 12.37 9.79
CA TYR A 277 18.49 12.99 10.62
C TYR A 277 18.24 12.19 11.89
N ARG A 278 18.26 12.86 13.04
CA ARG A 278 17.94 12.28 14.34
C ARG A 278 16.82 13.06 15.00
N ASN A 279 15.93 12.34 15.65
CA ASN A 279 14.94 12.91 16.53
C ASN A 279 15.62 13.44 17.81
N PRO A 280 14.96 14.34 18.56
CA PRO A 280 15.48 14.89 19.81
C PRO A 280 15.87 13.83 20.86
N ASN A 281 15.28 12.64 20.80
CA ASN A 281 15.64 11.49 21.64
C ASN A 281 16.91 10.73 21.18
N GLY A 282 17.60 11.24 20.14
CA GLY A 282 18.82 10.68 19.58
C GLY A 282 18.61 9.58 18.54
N CYS A 283 17.38 9.13 18.30
CA CYS A 283 17.10 8.03 17.39
C CYS A 283 17.04 8.47 15.93
N PRO A 284 17.48 7.64 14.97
CA PRO A 284 17.39 7.97 13.54
C PRO A 284 15.94 8.24 13.11
N ALA A 285 15.73 9.26 12.29
CA ALA A 285 14.45 9.53 11.66
C ALA A 285 13.94 8.31 10.88
N LYS A 286 12.63 8.05 10.96
CA LYS A 286 11.96 6.95 10.27
C LYS A 286 10.92 7.47 9.28
N ALA A 287 10.51 6.59 8.38
CA ALA A 287 9.58 6.87 7.30
C ALA A 287 8.68 5.65 7.07
N THR A 288 7.59 5.86 6.34
CA THR A 288 6.62 4.81 5.97
C THR A 288 6.63 4.61 4.46
N PHE A 289 6.68 3.37 3.99
CA PHE A 289 6.66 3.04 2.56
C PHE A 289 5.38 2.28 2.23
N PHE A 290 4.53 2.87 1.41
CA PHE A 290 3.32 2.26 0.86
C PHE A 290 3.69 1.56 -0.45
N VAL A 291 4.01 0.28 -0.36
CA VAL A 291 4.64 -0.47 -1.46
C VAL A 291 3.60 -1.17 -2.33
N SER A 292 3.63 -0.93 -3.63
CA SER A 292 2.85 -1.68 -4.63
C SER A 292 3.63 -2.87 -5.19
N HIS A 293 2.94 -3.89 -5.72
CA HIS A 293 3.61 -5.15 -6.09
C HIS A 293 4.48 -5.04 -7.36
N GLU A 294 3.90 -4.52 -8.43
CA GLU A 294 4.51 -4.61 -9.76
C GLU A 294 5.85 -3.87 -9.79
N TRP A 295 6.90 -4.53 -10.31
CA TRP A 295 8.27 -3.98 -10.41
C TRP A 295 8.98 -3.72 -9.07
N THR A 296 8.42 -4.16 -7.94
CA THR A 296 9.10 -4.09 -6.65
C THR A 296 10.21 -5.14 -6.52
N ASN A 297 11.35 -4.69 -6.01
CA ASN A 297 12.45 -5.50 -5.54
C ASN A 297 12.29 -5.71 -4.03
N TYR A 298 11.99 -6.94 -3.62
CA TYR A 298 11.69 -7.25 -2.22
C TYR A 298 12.92 -7.39 -1.34
N ASP A 299 14.13 -7.59 -1.89
CA ASP A 299 15.38 -7.45 -1.13
C ASP A 299 15.57 -5.99 -0.66
N LEU A 300 15.23 -5.04 -1.51
CA LEU A 300 15.27 -3.61 -1.17
C LEU A 300 14.19 -3.22 -0.15
N VAL A 301 13.00 -3.82 -0.24
CA VAL A 301 11.95 -3.67 0.80
C VAL A 301 12.40 -4.23 2.14
N GLN A 302 13.05 -5.40 2.12
CA GLN A 302 13.61 -6.00 3.33
C GLN A 302 14.65 -5.08 3.98
N TRP A 303 15.55 -4.50 3.19
CA TRP A 303 16.54 -3.54 3.68
C TRP A 303 15.87 -2.33 4.36
N LEU A 304 14.80 -1.78 3.80
CA LEU A 304 14.05 -0.68 4.43
C LEU A 304 13.47 -1.09 5.78
N SER A 305 12.84 -2.27 5.85
CA SER A 305 12.27 -2.79 7.10
C SER A 305 13.34 -3.05 8.17
N GLU A 306 14.48 -3.62 7.79
CA GLU A 306 15.63 -3.87 8.70
C GLU A 306 16.25 -2.58 9.23
N ASN A 307 16.21 -1.50 8.45
CA ASN A 307 16.60 -0.17 8.90
C ASN A 307 15.52 0.52 9.76
N GLY A 308 14.44 -0.18 10.11
CA GLY A 308 13.40 0.28 11.02
C GLY A 308 12.38 1.22 10.39
N HIS A 309 12.35 1.32 9.05
CA HIS A 309 11.25 1.97 8.36
C HIS A 309 10.00 1.10 8.39
N GLU A 310 8.83 1.75 8.36
CA GLU A 310 7.56 1.05 8.28
C GLU A 310 7.25 0.68 6.83
N ILE A 311 6.75 -0.54 6.62
CA ILE A 311 6.30 -1.04 5.32
C ILE A 311 4.80 -1.28 5.39
N ALA A 312 4.06 -0.70 4.47
CA ALA A 312 2.61 -0.70 4.40
C ALA A 312 2.12 -1.09 2.98
N SER A 313 0.86 -1.51 2.88
CA SER A 313 0.29 -2.03 1.63
C SER A 313 -0.21 -0.90 0.71
N ASN A 314 0.09 -0.99 -0.59
CA ASN A 314 -0.42 -0.09 -1.63
C ASN A 314 -0.96 -0.86 -2.84
N SER A 315 -1.69 -1.94 -2.57
CA SER A 315 -2.29 -2.87 -3.55
C SER A 315 -1.29 -3.67 -4.39
N ILE A 316 -1.80 -4.68 -5.10
CA ILE A 316 -1.00 -5.49 -6.02
C ILE A 316 -0.95 -4.79 -7.38
N THR A 317 -2.10 -4.44 -7.94
CA THR A 317 -2.17 -3.98 -9.34
C THR A 317 -2.04 -2.48 -9.52
N HIS A 318 -2.14 -1.72 -8.42
CA HIS A 318 -2.11 -0.25 -8.41
C HIS A 318 -3.19 0.42 -9.29
N VAL A 319 -4.26 -0.32 -9.62
CA VAL A 319 -5.44 0.24 -10.31
C VAL A 319 -6.38 0.87 -9.29
N SER A 320 -7.20 1.83 -9.72
CA SER A 320 -8.28 2.35 -8.88
C SER A 320 -9.19 1.22 -8.40
N LEU A 321 -9.44 1.20 -7.09
CA LEU A 321 -10.37 0.27 -6.42
C LEU A 321 -11.67 0.95 -6.00
N GLN A 322 -11.86 2.19 -6.46
CA GLN A 322 -13.14 2.87 -6.36
C GLN A 322 -14.24 1.97 -6.89
N ASN A 323 -15.42 2.02 -6.29
CA ASN A 323 -16.58 1.26 -6.76
C ASN A 323 -16.46 -0.26 -6.58
N MET A 324 -15.38 -0.80 -6.01
CA MET A 324 -15.16 -2.24 -5.89
C MET A 324 -15.65 -2.81 -4.56
N GLY A 325 -16.10 -4.06 -4.57
CA GLY A 325 -16.51 -4.82 -3.39
C GLY A 325 -15.35 -5.15 -2.44
N LYS A 326 -15.67 -5.43 -1.17
CA LYS A 326 -14.69 -5.73 -0.11
C LYS A 326 -13.77 -6.92 -0.43
N THR A 327 -14.24 -7.89 -1.22
CA THR A 327 -13.41 -9.04 -1.61
C THR A 327 -12.31 -8.62 -2.58
N ARG A 328 -12.57 -7.68 -3.50
CA ARG A 328 -11.52 -7.13 -4.36
C ARG A 328 -10.51 -6.34 -3.54
N TRP A 329 -10.97 -5.48 -2.63
CA TRP A 329 -10.10 -4.76 -1.69
C TRP A 329 -9.22 -5.72 -0.88
N LEU A 330 -9.78 -6.84 -0.41
CA LEU A 330 -9.04 -7.84 0.35
C LEU A 330 -7.92 -8.47 -0.47
N ASN A 331 -8.23 -8.91 -1.68
CA ASN A 331 -7.27 -9.56 -2.57
C ASN A 331 -6.17 -8.60 -3.04
N GLU A 332 -6.44 -7.30 -3.10
CA GLU A 332 -5.44 -6.29 -3.41
C GLU A 332 -4.58 -5.92 -2.21
N MET A 333 -5.22 -5.57 -1.08
CA MET A 333 -4.52 -4.99 0.07
C MET A 333 -3.91 -6.03 1.00
N ASP A 334 -4.69 -7.03 1.43
CA ASP A 334 -4.16 -8.16 2.20
C ASP A 334 -3.31 -9.08 1.31
N GLY A 335 -3.64 -9.17 0.01
CA GLY A 335 -2.80 -9.84 -0.96
C GLY A 335 -1.40 -9.24 -1.01
N GLN A 336 -1.30 -7.91 -1.14
CA GLN A 336 0.00 -7.23 -1.13
C GLN A 336 0.70 -7.33 0.24
N ARG A 337 -0.04 -7.29 1.36
CA ARG A 337 0.52 -7.56 2.70
C ARG A 337 1.20 -8.94 2.77
N ARG A 338 0.59 -9.97 2.19
CA ARG A 338 1.16 -11.33 2.14
C ARG A 338 2.40 -11.42 1.25
N ILE A 339 2.39 -10.74 0.10
CA ILE A 339 3.55 -10.66 -0.79
C ILE A 339 4.71 -9.98 -0.07
N LEU A 340 4.46 -8.83 0.58
CA LEU A 340 5.45 -8.10 1.39
C LEU A 340 6.00 -8.95 2.52
N ALA A 341 5.13 -9.65 3.26
CA ALA A 341 5.54 -10.53 4.35
C ALA A 341 6.44 -11.68 3.86
N LYS A 342 5.98 -12.42 2.83
CA LYS A 342 6.68 -13.58 2.27
C LYS A 342 8.00 -13.17 1.62
N PHE A 343 7.98 -12.25 0.66
CA PHE A 343 9.14 -11.98 -0.20
C PHE A 343 10.04 -10.87 0.33
N GLY A 344 9.49 -9.94 1.12
CA GLY A 344 10.27 -8.94 1.85
C GLY A 344 10.81 -9.43 3.19
N ASN A 345 10.50 -10.67 3.60
CA ASN A 345 10.91 -11.28 4.87
C ASN A 345 10.50 -10.42 6.09
N ILE A 346 9.30 -9.86 6.04
CA ILE A 346 8.73 -9.01 7.08
C ILE A 346 7.69 -9.82 7.84
N ALA A 347 7.70 -9.73 9.17
CA ALA A 347 6.62 -10.31 9.96
C ALA A 347 5.28 -9.67 9.56
N GLU A 348 4.29 -10.48 9.17
CA GLU A 348 3.00 -9.99 8.67
C GLU A 348 2.32 -9.03 9.65
N GLU A 349 2.43 -9.30 10.95
CA GLU A 349 1.89 -8.46 12.03
C GLU A 349 2.52 -7.06 12.13
N LYS A 350 3.63 -6.80 11.42
CA LYS A 350 4.24 -5.46 11.32
C LYS A 350 3.71 -4.66 10.12
N ILE A 351 3.00 -5.30 9.19
CA ILE A 351 2.45 -4.64 7.99
C ILE A 351 0.99 -4.30 8.31
N VAL A 352 0.82 -3.20 9.05
CA VAL A 352 -0.46 -2.85 9.67
C VAL A 352 -1.18 -1.70 8.99
N GLY A 353 -0.51 -0.99 8.09
CA GLY A 353 -1.05 0.15 7.36
C GLY A 353 -1.40 -0.17 5.91
N MET A 354 -2.30 0.63 5.35
CA MET A 354 -2.50 0.70 3.90
C MET A 354 -2.79 2.12 3.43
N ARG A 355 -2.52 2.35 2.15
CA ARG A 355 -3.02 3.50 1.39
C ARG A 355 -3.61 3.01 0.09
N SER A 356 -4.78 3.51 -0.25
CA SER A 356 -5.49 3.16 -1.48
C SER A 356 -4.74 3.60 -2.73
N PRO A 357 -4.68 2.75 -3.78
CA PRO A 357 -4.03 3.11 -5.03
C PRO A 357 -4.70 4.34 -5.64
N GLN A 358 -3.88 5.24 -6.18
CA GLN A 358 -4.31 6.50 -6.77
C GLN A 358 -5.11 7.40 -5.83
N THR A 359 -5.01 7.19 -4.50
CA THR A 359 -5.78 7.93 -3.48
C THR A 359 -7.30 7.86 -3.69
N THR A 360 -7.79 6.78 -4.31
CA THR A 360 -9.22 6.55 -4.56
C THR A 360 -9.86 5.75 -3.42
N LEU A 361 -11.03 6.17 -2.94
CA LEU A 361 -11.72 5.49 -1.83
C LEU A 361 -12.67 4.40 -2.31
N GLY A 362 -12.92 3.41 -1.46
CA GLY A 362 -13.82 2.27 -1.71
C GLY A 362 -15.04 2.22 -0.80
N GLY A 363 -15.36 3.31 -0.11
CA GLY A 363 -16.52 3.43 0.77
C GLY A 363 -16.45 2.42 1.90
N ASP A 364 -17.61 2.02 2.39
CA ASP A 364 -17.71 1.07 3.49
C ASP A 364 -17.06 -0.30 3.20
N GLY A 365 -16.89 -0.67 1.92
CA GLY A 365 -16.22 -1.91 1.52
C GLY A 365 -14.73 -1.91 1.84
N GLN A 366 -14.04 -0.78 1.63
CA GLN A 366 -12.63 -0.58 1.99
C GLN A 366 -12.43 -0.74 3.50
N PHE A 367 -13.18 0.00 4.30
CA PHE A 367 -12.98 0.02 5.76
C PHE A 367 -13.50 -1.25 6.44
N GLU A 368 -14.48 -1.93 5.87
CA GLU A 368 -14.86 -3.28 6.31
C GLU A 368 -13.70 -4.25 6.13
N MET A 369 -13.05 -4.18 4.96
CA MET A 369 -11.91 -5.02 4.66
C MET A 369 -10.77 -4.73 5.64
N ILE A 370 -10.44 -3.46 5.88
CA ILE A 370 -9.41 -3.04 6.84
C ILE A 370 -9.68 -3.67 8.21
N GLN A 371 -10.89 -3.48 8.74
CA GLN A 371 -11.27 -3.98 10.06
C GLN A 371 -11.17 -5.50 10.15
N ARG A 372 -11.71 -6.23 9.16
CA ARG A 372 -11.75 -7.70 9.18
C ARG A 372 -10.41 -8.36 8.90
N ALA A 373 -9.60 -7.75 8.03
CA ALA A 373 -8.25 -8.21 7.74
C ALA A 373 -7.26 -7.85 8.85
N GLY A 374 -7.65 -6.98 9.80
CA GLY A 374 -6.80 -6.58 10.92
C GLY A 374 -5.70 -5.58 10.54
N PHE A 375 -5.96 -4.75 9.52
CA PHE A 375 -5.17 -3.53 9.35
C PHE A 375 -5.52 -2.56 10.49
N ILE A 376 -4.54 -1.78 10.95
CA ILE A 376 -4.71 -0.84 12.06
C ILE A 376 -5.16 0.52 11.55
N TYR A 377 -4.63 0.96 10.41
CA TYR A 377 -4.91 2.29 9.89
C TYR A 377 -5.01 2.34 8.36
N ASP A 378 -5.76 3.32 7.89
CA ASP A 378 -5.77 3.84 6.52
C ASP A 378 -5.17 5.25 6.49
N ASN A 379 -4.55 5.59 5.37
CA ASN A 379 -4.08 6.94 5.10
C ASN A 379 -4.40 7.31 3.65
N SER A 380 -5.70 7.31 3.32
CA SER A 380 -6.21 7.56 1.97
C SER A 380 -7.28 8.66 1.93
N VAL A 381 -7.94 8.95 3.06
CA VAL A 381 -9.01 9.95 3.08
C VAL A 381 -8.39 11.34 3.11
N THR A 382 -8.75 12.15 2.13
CA THR A 382 -8.27 13.52 2.04
C THR A 382 -9.06 14.44 2.96
N ALA A 383 -8.37 15.42 3.54
CA ALA A 383 -8.97 16.45 4.36
C ALA A 383 -8.56 17.81 3.81
N HIS A 384 -9.54 18.66 3.49
CA HIS A 384 -9.32 20.01 3.00
C HIS A 384 -9.65 21.02 4.11
N PRO A 385 -8.71 21.33 5.02
CA PRO A 385 -8.90 22.45 5.94
C PRO A 385 -9.03 23.73 5.13
N ALA A 386 -9.97 24.60 5.51
CA ALA A 386 -10.17 25.87 4.83
C ALA A 386 -8.89 26.75 4.91
N LEU A 387 -8.80 27.75 4.05
CA LEU A 387 -7.68 28.69 4.07
C LEU A 387 -7.55 29.32 5.46
N HIS A 388 -6.34 29.33 6.02
CA HIS A 388 -6.00 29.77 7.39
C HIS A 388 -6.53 28.90 8.55
N GLU A 389 -7.20 27.79 8.28
CA GLU A 389 -7.57 26.86 9.32
C GLU A 389 -6.47 25.82 9.61
N ALA A 390 -6.40 25.40 10.87
CA ALA A 390 -5.50 24.35 11.30
C ALA A 390 -5.86 22.98 10.66
N PRO A 391 -4.86 22.13 10.35
CA PRO A 391 -5.09 20.80 9.80
C PRO A 391 -5.82 19.84 10.77
N PHE A 392 -6.33 18.74 10.24
CA PHE A 392 -7.03 17.72 11.02
C PHE A 392 -6.06 16.68 11.61
N TRP A 393 -6.36 16.25 12.83
CA TRP A 393 -5.70 15.15 13.53
C TRP A 393 -6.27 13.79 13.09
N PRO A 394 -5.50 12.69 13.21
CA PRO A 394 -6.03 11.34 13.04
C PRO A 394 -7.18 11.06 14.00
N GLN A 395 -8.11 10.20 13.58
CA GLN A 395 -9.20 9.72 14.42
C GLN A 395 -9.45 8.22 14.19
N THR A 396 -10.20 7.58 15.08
CA THR A 396 -10.79 6.27 14.77
C THR A 396 -12.13 6.43 14.05
N LEU A 397 -12.49 5.42 13.26
CA LEU A 397 -13.73 5.36 12.51
C LEU A 397 -14.89 4.73 13.30
N ASP A 398 -14.78 4.69 14.63
CA ASP A 398 -15.92 4.42 15.54
C ASP A 398 -17.06 5.41 15.29
N PHE A 399 -16.72 6.66 14.96
CA PHE A 399 -17.62 7.77 14.67
C PHE A 399 -17.34 8.39 13.31
N LYS A 400 -18.25 9.26 12.86
CA LYS A 400 -18.17 9.97 11.59
C LYS A 400 -16.88 10.79 11.51
N LEU A 401 -16.32 10.88 10.31
CA LEU A 401 -15.19 11.78 10.02
C LEU A 401 -15.49 13.21 10.49
N ALA A 402 -14.52 13.81 11.19
CA ALA A 402 -14.65 15.16 11.69
C ALA A 402 -14.44 16.24 10.60
N TRP A 403 -13.92 15.86 9.44
CA TRP A 403 -13.78 16.72 8.26
C TRP A 403 -14.77 16.32 7.15
N PRO A 404 -15.15 17.26 6.26
CA PRO A 404 -15.94 16.93 5.08
C PRO A 404 -15.14 16.05 4.13
N CYS A 405 -15.62 14.83 3.88
CA CYS A 405 -15.11 13.97 2.81
C CYS A 405 -15.93 14.22 1.55
N SER A 406 -15.29 14.81 0.53
CA SER A 406 -15.91 15.16 -0.76
C SER A 406 -15.53 14.18 -1.89
N GLN A 407 -14.71 13.18 -1.59
CA GLN A 407 -14.35 12.12 -2.53
C GLN A 407 -15.57 11.22 -2.82
N VAL A 408 -15.59 10.59 -3.99
CA VAL A 408 -16.53 9.50 -4.25
C VAL A 408 -16.18 8.33 -3.33
N ASP A 409 -17.21 7.66 -2.81
CA ASP A 409 -17.09 6.50 -1.91
C ASP A 409 -16.39 6.83 -0.57
N CYS A 410 -16.79 7.91 0.09
CA CYS A 410 -16.42 8.17 1.48
C CYS A 410 -17.02 7.13 2.46
N PRO A 411 -16.37 6.83 3.60
CA PRO A 411 -16.95 5.98 4.63
C PRO A 411 -18.18 6.64 5.26
N ASN A 412 -19.26 5.87 5.37
CA ASN A 412 -20.52 6.30 6.00
C ASN A 412 -20.90 5.42 7.20
N GLY A 413 -20.39 4.19 7.27
CA GLY A 413 -20.56 3.28 8.39
C GLY A 413 -19.53 3.47 9.51
N THR A 414 -19.76 2.78 10.63
CA THR A 414 -18.79 2.69 11.74
C THR A 414 -17.83 1.51 11.57
N PHE A 415 -16.56 1.75 11.84
CA PHE A 415 -15.45 0.78 11.81
C PHE A 415 -14.62 0.90 13.09
N PRO A 416 -15.15 0.42 14.24
CA PRO A 416 -14.48 0.56 15.52
C PRO A 416 -13.01 0.12 15.53
N GLY A 417 -12.15 0.97 16.09
CA GLY A 417 -10.72 0.72 16.25
C GLY A 417 -9.86 0.89 14.99
N VAL A 418 -10.46 1.09 13.81
CA VAL A 418 -9.71 1.46 12.59
C VAL A 418 -9.34 2.94 12.67
N TRP A 419 -8.06 3.24 12.55
CA TRP A 419 -7.57 4.61 12.50
C TRP A 419 -7.58 5.17 11.08
N GLU A 420 -8.15 6.35 10.90
CA GLU A 420 -7.96 7.16 9.69
C GLU A 420 -6.94 8.25 9.99
N ILE A 421 -5.85 8.26 9.24
CA ILE A 421 -4.86 9.33 9.27
C ILE A 421 -5.15 10.23 8.07
N PRO A 422 -5.67 11.46 8.26
CA PRO A 422 -6.07 12.29 7.13
C PRO A 422 -4.87 12.67 6.27
N MET A 423 -5.05 12.61 4.94
CA MET A 423 -4.18 13.31 3.99
C MET A 423 -4.62 14.78 3.93
N ASN A 424 -4.11 15.59 4.85
CA ASN A 424 -4.34 17.04 4.84
C ASN A 424 -3.75 17.64 3.55
N LEU A 425 -4.60 18.28 2.74
CA LEU A 425 -4.19 18.76 1.42
C LEU A 425 -3.08 19.83 1.52
N PHE A 426 -2.02 19.64 0.72
CA PHE A 426 -0.99 20.65 0.52
C PHE A 426 -1.57 21.82 -0.26
N GLN A 427 -1.26 23.04 0.19
CA GLN A 427 -1.51 24.25 -0.57
C GLN A 427 -0.28 24.56 -1.43
N GLY A 428 -0.49 24.57 -2.74
CA GLY A 428 0.50 24.84 -3.76
C GLY A 428 0.47 26.28 -4.24
N ASN A 429 0.72 26.48 -5.53
CA ASN A 429 0.70 27.81 -6.15
C ASN A 429 -0.72 28.38 -6.20
N TYR A 430 -0.80 29.70 -6.08
CA TYR A 430 -2.00 30.45 -6.39
C TYR A 430 -2.31 30.38 -7.89
N VAL A 431 -3.57 30.14 -8.24
CA VAL A 431 -4.10 30.07 -9.59
C VAL A 431 -5.06 31.25 -9.76
N SER A 432 -4.59 32.28 -10.47
CA SER A 432 -5.34 33.53 -10.64
C SER A 432 -6.67 33.36 -11.34
N GLU A 433 -6.77 32.42 -12.27
CA GLU A 433 -7.97 32.16 -13.06
C GLU A 433 -9.11 31.57 -12.22
N GLU A 434 -8.77 30.88 -11.13
CA GLU A 434 -9.70 30.19 -10.25
C GLU A 434 -9.83 30.86 -8.88
N ASP A 435 -9.11 31.97 -8.67
CA ASP A 435 -9.04 32.71 -7.39
C ASP A 435 -8.75 31.80 -6.19
N THR A 436 -7.89 30.78 -6.39
CA THR A 436 -7.67 29.71 -5.41
C THR A 436 -6.24 29.18 -5.44
N PHE A 437 -5.85 28.47 -4.39
CA PHE A 437 -4.59 27.74 -4.36
C PHE A 437 -4.78 26.33 -4.90
N ARG A 438 -3.81 25.85 -5.70
CA ARG A 438 -3.73 24.42 -6.03
C ARG A 438 -3.73 23.62 -4.73
N ALA A 439 -4.61 22.64 -4.61
CA ALA A 439 -4.67 21.77 -3.44
C ALA A 439 -4.55 20.32 -3.87
N ALA A 440 -3.65 19.56 -3.25
CA ALA A 440 -3.45 18.16 -3.60
C ALA A 440 -3.05 17.32 -2.39
N ALA A 441 -3.47 16.05 -2.41
CA ALA A 441 -3.16 15.10 -1.35
C ALA A 441 -1.69 14.69 -1.45
N MET A 442 -1.23 14.34 -2.66
CA MET A 442 0.17 14.06 -2.96
C MET A 442 0.94 15.35 -3.25
N LEU A 443 2.14 15.50 -2.68
CA LEU A 443 2.94 16.71 -2.84
C LEU A 443 3.24 17.01 -4.32
N ARG A 444 3.44 15.97 -5.14
CA ARG A 444 3.61 16.11 -6.59
C ARG A 444 2.45 16.87 -7.24
N GLY A 445 1.21 16.65 -6.79
CA GLY A 445 0.02 17.30 -7.36
C GLY A 445 -0.12 18.78 -7.01
N ALA A 446 0.59 19.24 -5.97
CA ALA A 446 0.57 20.62 -5.52
C ALA A 446 1.64 21.50 -6.20
N VAL A 447 2.53 20.91 -7.00
CA VAL A 447 3.70 21.61 -7.56
C VAL A 447 3.76 21.55 -9.09
N GLU A 448 4.39 22.57 -9.67
CA GLU A 448 4.69 22.64 -11.10
C GLU A 448 6.00 21.90 -11.41
N LEU A 449 6.09 21.31 -12.61
CA LEU A 449 7.26 20.55 -13.06
C LEU A 449 8.54 21.40 -13.16
N ASN A 450 8.40 22.69 -13.48
CA ASN A 450 9.53 23.61 -13.64
C ASN A 450 9.87 24.38 -12.35
N ALA A 451 9.21 24.11 -11.23
CA ALA A 451 9.45 24.81 -9.96
C ALA A 451 10.93 24.73 -9.51
N SER A 452 11.46 25.84 -8.99
CA SER A 452 12.83 25.89 -8.47
C SER A 452 12.95 25.17 -7.13
N VAL A 453 14.17 24.77 -6.76
CA VAL A 453 14.43 24.14 -5.45
C VAL A 453 13.95 25.01 -4.28
N ALA A 454 14.25 26.32 -4.33
CA ALA A 454 13.85 27.27 -3.29
C ALA A 454 12.31 27.40 -3.19
N HIS A 455 11.61 27.36 -4.32
CA HIS A 455 10.14 27.41 -4.35
C HIS A 455 9.52 26.17 -3.71
N LEU A 456 10.01 24.98 -4.08
CA LEU A 456 9.55 23.70 -3.53
C LEU A 456 9.80 23.64 -2.01
N GLU A 457 10.98 24.08 -1.55
CA GLU A 457 11.31 24.12 -0.13
C GLU A 457 10.40 25.10 0.63
N ASN A 458 10.16 26.29 0.08
CA ASN A 458 9.25 27.26 0.68
C ASN A 458 7.81 26.74 0.78
N LEU A 459 7.34 26.02 -0.23
CA LEU A 459 6.03 25.37 -0.23
C LEU A 459 5.91 24.33 0.90
N MET A 460 6.94 23.49 1.09
CA MET A 460 6.97 22.53 2.20
C MET A 460 7.00 23.23 3.57
N MET A 461 7.84 24.26 3.72
CA MET A 461 7.90 25.06 4.96
C MET A 461 6.55 25.74 5.26
N THR A 462 5.91 26.36 4.28
CA THR A 462 4.62 27.03 4.46
C THR A 462 3.54 26.05 4.91
N ASN A 463 3.50 24.84 4.33
CA ASN A 463 2.55 23.81 4.75
C ASN A 463 2.88 23.20 6.12
N PHE A 464 4.17 23.09 6.47
CA PHE A 464 4.60 22.70 7.81
C PHE A 464 4.14 23.72 8.87
N GLU A 465 4.31 25.01 8.60
CA GLU A 465 3.94 26.08 9.54
C GLU A 465 2.44 26.13 9.84
N ARG A 466 1.59 25.76 8.87
CA ARG A 466 0.14 25.63 9.09
C ARG A 466 -0.22 24.65 10.21
N SER A 467 0.63 23.65 10.44
CA SER A 467 0.52 22.77 11.59
C SER A 467 1.28 23.31 12.80
N TYR A 468 2.58 23.58 12.61
CA TYR A 468 3.54 23.85 13.68
C TYR A 468 3.15 25.07 14.52
N SER A 469 2.67 26.12 13.86
CA SER A 469 2.24 27.36 14.50
C SER A 469 0.76 27.36 14.95
N ALA A 470 0.00 26.29 14.66
CA ALA A 470 -1.43 26.21 14.95
C ALA A 470 -1.77 25.13 16.00
N ASN A 471 -2.13 23.91 15.58
CA ASN A 471 -2.62 22.86 16.46
C ASN A 471 -1.71 21.63 16.54
N ARG A 472 -0.50 21.69 15.95
CA ARG A 472 0.50 20.62 15.95
C ARG A 472 0.04 19.30 15.32
N ALA A 473 -1.01 19.32 14.48
CA ALA A 473 -1.46 18.14 13.76
C ALA A 473 -0.30 17.45 12.99
N PRO A 474 -0.30 16.13 12.79
CA PRO A 474 0.83 15.48 12.13
C PRO A 474 1.02 16.00 10.70
N PHE A 475 2.21 16.48 10.39
CA PHE A 475 2.56 16.93 9.04
C PHE A 475 2.99 15.73 8.21
N VAL A 476 2.01 15.08 7.58
CA VAL A 476 2.22 13.89 6.74
C VAL A 476 2.64 14.32 5.33
N LEU A 477 3.94 14.16 5.03
CA LEU A 477 4.53 14.40 3.72
C LEU A 477 4.35 13.19 2.80
N THR A 478 3.34 13.26 1.92
CA THR A 478 3.04 12.18 0.98
C THR A 478 3.76 12.37 -0.35
N LEU A 479 4.79 11.55 -0.55
CA LEU A 479 5.81 11.67 -1.58
C LEU A 479 5.77 10.45 -2.53
N ASN A 480 6.27 10.64 -3.74
CA ASN A 480 6.53 9.57 -4.69
C ASN A 480 7.76 9.90 -5.55
N ALA A 481 8.20 8.95 -6.37
CA ALA A 481 9.35 9.13 -7.24
C ALA A 481 9.19 10.33 -8.18
N ASP A 482 7.97 10.60 -8.67
CA ASP A 482 7.68 11.72 -9.57
C ASP A 482 7.97 13.09 -8.96
N PHE A 483 7.78 13.24 -7.63
CA PHE A 483 8.18 14.45 -6.93
C PHE A 483 9.70 14.50 -6.72
N LEU A 484 10.30 13.42 -6.21
CA LEU A 484 11.72 13.40 -5.88
C LEU A 484 12.60 13.63 -7.12
N GLN A 485 12.16 13.08 -8.25
CA GLN A 485 12.82 13.11 -9.55
C GLN A 485 12.10 14.05 -10.52
N LEU A 486 11.66 15.21 -10.02
CA LEU A 486 10.85 16.17 -10.77
C LEU A 486 11.52 16.55 -12.09
N ASP A 487 10.85 16.29 -13.22
CA ASP A 487 11.35 16.52 -14.58
C ASP A 487 12.71 15.82 -14.84
N ASP A 488 12.83 14.57 -14.37
CA ASP A 488 14.04 13.75 -14.40
C ASP A 488 15.29 14.41 -13.75
N SER A 489 15.08 15.44 -12.91
CA SER A 489 16.10 16.15 -12.15
C SER A 489 16.04 15.83 -10.64
N THR A 490 17.07 16.19 -9.86
CA THR A 490 17.09 15.99 -8.39
C THR A 490 16.39 17.10 -7.61
N ARG A 491 15.73 18.05 -8.27
CA ARG A 491 15.23 19.28 -7.63
C ARG A 491 14.27 19.02 -6.46
N GLY A 492 13.35 18.06 -6.60
CA GLY A 492 12.43 17.71 -5.53
C GLY A 492 13.14 17.08 -4.33
N MET A 493 14.11 16.19 -4.60
CA MET A 493 14.97 15.61 -3.57
C MET A 493 15.83 16.66 -2.85
N ASP A 494 16.40 17.61 -3.59
CA ASP A 494 17.24 18.67 -3.02
C ASP A 494 16.40 19.64 -2.16
N ALA A 495 15.18 19.97 -2.61
CA ALA A 495 14.23 20.76 -1.83
C ALA A 495 13.77 20.03 -0.56
N LEU A 496 13.48 18.72 -0.65
CA LEU A 496 13.10 17.90 0.50
C LEU A 496 14.24 17.87 1.52
N THR A 497 15.47 17.70 1.05
CA THR A 497 16.68 17.70 1.89
C THR A 497 16.84 19.04 2.62
N GLY A 498 16.68 20.17 1.91
CA GLY A 498 16.75 21.50 2.49
C GLY A 498 15.65 21.78 3.53
N PHE A 499 14.43 21.33 3.25
CA PHE A 499 13.33 21.35 4.22
C PHE A 499 13.67 20.55 5.48
N LEU A 500 14.09 19.29 5.32
CA LEU A 500 14.45 18.41 6.44
C LEU A 500 15.59 18.99 7.29
N ASP A 501 16.62 19.55 6.66
CA ASP A 501 17.74 20.19 7.34
C ASP A 501 17.31 21.41 8.19
N LYS A 502 16.23 22.10 7.80
CA LYS A 502 15.65 23.20 8.58
C LYS A 502 14.83 22.68 9.75
N VAL A 503 13.84 21.83 9.48
CA VAL A 503 12.90 21.37 10.51
C VAL A 503 13.56 20.46 11.54
N SER A 504 14.62 19.72 11.18
CA SER A 504 15.33 18.84 12.13
C SER A 504 16.10 19.57 13.22
N LYS A 505 16.27 20.89 13.11
CA LYS A 505 16.92 21.72 14.14
C LYS A 505 16.01 22.03 15.32
N HIS A 506 14.70 21.86 15.15
CA HIS A 506 13.70 22.08 16.18
C HIS A 506 13.72 20.91 17.18
N ARG A 507 13.86 21.23 18.47
CA ARG A 507 13.94 20.21 19.55
C ARG A 507 12.61 19.57 19.88
N ASP A 508 11.53 20.10 19.32
CA ASP A 508 10.16 19.67 19.49
C ASP A 508 9.56 19.00 18.25
N VAL A 509 10.37 18.77 17.21
CA VAL A 509 9.98 18.07 15.98
C VAL A 509 10.48 16.63 16.00
N TYR A 510 9.59 15.68 15.67
CA TYR A 510 9.89 14.25 15.59
C TYR A 510 9.51 13.67 14.22
N PHE A 511 10.50 13.06 13.56
CA PHE A 511 10.33 12.27 12.34
C PHE A 511 10.00 10.82 12.70
N VAL A 512 8.74 10.44 12.49
CA VAL A 512 8.19 9.15 12.92
C VAL A 512 7.51 8.43 11.76
N THR A 513 7.30 7.12 11.91
CA THR A 513 6.42 6.37 11.01
C THR A 513 4.94 6.61 11.37
N LEU A 514 4.02 6.20 10.49
CA LEU A 514 2.58 6.30 10.78
C LEU A 514 2.18 5.41 11.96
N GLN A 515 2.73 4.20 12.06
CA GLN A 515 2.55 3.34 13.22
C GLN A 515 3.04 3.99 14.52
N GLN A 516 4.23 4.60 14.52
CA GLN A 516 4.74 5.31 15.70
C GLN A 516 3.87 6.52 16.08
N LEU A 517 3.33 7.23 15.09
CA LEU A 517 2.34 8.28 15.30
C LEU A 517 1.08 7.71 15.97
N ILE A 518 0.50 6.62 15.46
CA ILE A 518 -0.68 5.97 16.06
C ILE A 518 -0.39 5.49 17.49
N GLU A 519 0.81 4.98 17.78
CA GLU A 519 1.17 4.61 19.15
C GLU A 519 1.19 5.81 20.10
N TRP A 520 1.69 6.97 19.66
CA TRP A 520 1.56 8.22 20.44
C TRP A 520 0.09 8.66 20.54
N MET A 521 -0.71 8.53 19.48
CA MET A 521 -2.14 8.88 19.54
C MET A 521 -2.90 8.03 20.56
N ARG A 522 -2.56 6.74 20.69
CA ARG A 522 -3.13 5.81 21.67
C ARG A 522 -2.73 6.15 23.11
N HIS A 523 -1.48 6.59 23.29
CA HIS A 523 -0.87 6.85 24.59
C HIS A 523 -0.14 8.21 24.58
N PRO A 524 -0.89 9.32 24.49
CA PRO A 524 -0.30 10.64 24.34
C PRO A 524 0.51 10.98 25.59
N ILE A 525 1.76 11.38 25.36
CA ILE A 525 2.67 11.90 26.38
C ILE A 525 3.14 13.30 25.97
N PRO A 526 3.33 14.22 26.93
CA PRO A 526 3.82 15.56 26.65
C PRO A 526 5.26 15.54 26.13
N LEU A 527 5.63 16.63 25.47
CA LEU A 527 6.91 16.83 24.80
C LEU A 527 8.13 16.53 25.68
N ASP A 528 8.09 16.95 26.93
CA ASP A 528 9.16 16.77 27.92
C ASP A 528 9.36 15.29 28.34
N GLN A 529 8.36 14.44 28.09
CA GLN A 529 8.39 13.00 28.38
C GLN A 529 8.69 12.15 27.14
N MET A 530 8.80 12.73 25.95
CA MET A 530 8.98 12.00 24.68
C MET A 530 10.23 11.11 24.63
N THR A 531 11.26 11.40 25.42
CA THR A 531 12.46 10.55 25.56
C THR A 531 12.16 9.20 26.22
N GLN A 532 11.06 9.09 26.95
CA GLN A 532 10.62 7.88 27.66
C GLN A 532 9.75 6.97 26.78
N ALA A 533 9.26 7.46 25.64
CA ALA A 533 8.33 6.75 24.76
C ALA A 533 8.95 5.45 24.21
N ASN A 534 8.41 4.30 24.63
CA ASN A 534 8.96 2.98 24.26
C ASN A 534 8.98 2.73 22.76
N TYR A 535 7.97 3.21 22.03
CA TYR A 535 7.82 3.05 20.57
C TYR A 535 8.73 3.97 19.74
N LEU A 536 9.39 4.95 20.38
CA LEU A 536 10.40 5.81 19.76
C LEU A 536 11.83 5.48 20.21
N ARG A 537 12.01 4.48 21.08
CA ARG A 537 13.33 4.04 21.51
C ARG A 537 14.12 3.52 20.32
N CYS A 538 15.41 3.82 20.32
CA CYS A 538 16.30 3.33 19.29
C CYS A 538 16.29 1.81 19.36
N SER A 539 15.96 1.15 18.26
CA SER A 539 16.16 -0.30 18.17
C SER A 539 17.60 -0.59 18.57
N ASN A 540 17.81 -1.39 19.62
CA ASN A 540 19.15 -1.77 20.06
C ASN A 540 19.93 -2.28 18.85
N VAL A 541 20.98 -1.56 18.45
CA VAL A 541 21.88 -1.88 17.32
C VAL A 541 22.79 -3.08 17.68
N GLY A 542 22.30 -4.00 18.53
CA GLY A 542 23.03 -5.11 19.14
C GLY A 542 22.31 -6.46 19.11
N ALA A 543 21.17 -6.60 18.42
CA ALA A 543 20.67 -7.91 18.00
C ALA A 543 21.46 -8.39 16.76
N PRO A 544 21.68 -9.70 16.57
CA PRO A 544 22.82 -10.21 15.81
C PRO A 544 22.91 -9.62 14.41
N LYS A 545 24.14 -9.29 13.99
CA LYS A 545 24.53 -9.00 12.60
C LYS A 545 24.30 -10.20 11.69
N SER A 546 23.06 -10.62 11.50
CA SER A 546 22.66 -11.21 10.24
C SER A 546 22.12 -10.04 9.44
N GLN A 547 22.92 -9.47 8.54
CA GLN A 547 22.31 -8.78 7.40
C GLN A 547 21.39 -9.82 6.75
N THR A 548 20.07 -9.65 6.91
CA THR A 548 19.10 -10.59 6.37
C THR A 548 18.69 -10.17 4.95
N ALA A 549 18.93 -8.92 4.54
CA ALA A 549 19.16 -8.58 3.14
C ALA A 549 20.36 -9.40 2.64
N CYS A 550 20.08 -10.32 1.73
CA CYS A 550 21.00 -11.33 1.30
C CYS A 550 22.06 -10.72 0.38
N ARG A 551 23.29 -11.23 0.45
CA ARG A 551 24.42 -10.73 -0.35
C ARG A 551 24.09 -10.65 -1.85
N LYS A 552 23.27 -11.58 -2.35
CA LYS A 552 22.78 -11.60 -3.72
C LYS A 552 21.37 -12.20 -3.76
N PRO A 553 20.33 -11.42 -4.10
CA PRO A 553 18.97 -11.90 -4.15
C PRO A 553 18.75 -12.89 -5.29
N ASN A 554 17.73 -13.73 -5.13
CA ASN A 554 17.20 -14.55 -6.21
C ASN A 554 16.42 -13.65 -7.16
N LYS A 555 16.76 -13.70 -8.44
CA LYS A 555 16.04 -13.04 -9.52
C LYS A 555 15.04 -14.01 -10.13
N CYS A 556 13.77 -13.77 -9.88
CA CYS A 556 12.67 -14.62 -10.30
C CYS A 556 12.02 -14.04 -11.55
N MET A 557 12.07 -14.77 -12.67
CA MET A 557 11.53 -14.31 -13.95
C MET A 557 10.35 -15.18 -14.36
N TYR A 558 9.30 -14.57 -14.91
CA TYR A 558 8.08 -15.27 -15.29
C TYR A 558 7.54 -14.74 -16.60
N ARG A 559 7.03 -15.66 -17.42
CA ARG A 559 6.19 -15.33 -18.55
C ARG A 559 4.74 -15.13 -18.07
N THR A 560 4.18 -13.96 -18.29
CA THR A 560 2.84 -13.56 -17.84
C THR A 560 1.97 -13.08 -19.00
N PRO A 561 1.74 -13.90 -20.05
CA PRO A 561 1.02 -13.47 -21.26
C PRO A 561 -0.45 -13.10 -20.98
N HIS A 562 -0.99 -13.56 -19.85
CA HIS A 562 -2.34 -13.29 -19.37
C HIS A 562 -2.48 -11.94 -18.65
N LEU A 563 -1.38 -11.22 -18.42
CA LEU A 563 -1.38 -9.90 -17.82
C LEU A 563 -0.99 -8.85 -18.88
N ASN A 564 -0.91 -7.58 -18.48
CA ASN A 564 -0.60 -6.47 -19.38
C ASN A 564 0.86 -6.52 -19.89
N SER A 565 1.82 -6.84 -19.03
CA SER A 565 3.19 -7.16 -19.45
C SER A 565 3.32 -8.66 -19.75
N PRO A 566 3.92 -9.06 -20.89
CA PRO A 566 4.11 -10.47 -21.25
C PRO A 566 5.15 -11.17 -20.38
N GLU A 567 6.01 -10.41 -19.70
CA GLU A 567 7.02 -10.91 -18.77
C GLU A 567 7.11 -10.00 -17.54
N ARG A 568 7.37 -10.62 -16.39
CA ARG A 568 7.62 -9.91 -15.13
C ARG A 568 8.75 -10.57 -14.37
N GLN A 569 9.39 -9.77 -13.55
CA GLN A 569 10.43 -10.24 -12.67
C GLN A 569 10.38 -9.48 -11.35
N PHE A 570 10.88 -10.11 -10.31
CA PHE A 570 11.20 -9.45 -9.06
C PHE A 570 12.40 -10.14 -8.41
N GLU A 571 13.00 -9.45 -7.46
CA GLU A 571 14.13 -9.95 -6.69
C GLU A 571 13.70 -10.15 -5.24
N THR A 572 14.19 -11.22 -4.61
CA THR A 572 13.89 -11.55 -3.21
C THR A 572 15.00 -12.40 -2.62
N CYS A 573 15.18 -12.30 -1.30
CA CYS A 573 16.05 -13.21 -0.56
C CYS A 573 15.38 -14.54 -0.22
N ASN A 574 14.12 -14.74 -0.60
CA ASN A 574 13.40 -15.99 -0.44
C ASN A 574 13.48 -16.83 -1.72
N LEU A 575 12.98 -18.06 -1.65
CA LEU A 575 12.85 -18.90 -2.85
C LEU A 575 11.88 -18.26 -3.87
N CYS A 576 12.23 -18.39 -5.15
CA CYS A 576 11.32 -17.99 -6.21
C CYS A 576 10.04 -18.84 -6.15
N PRO A 577 8.86 -18.21 -6.19
CA PRO A 577 7.60 -18.94 -6.26
C PRO A 577 7.43 -19.67 -7.59
N ASP A 578 6.40 -20.50 -7.69
CA ASP A 578 6.11 -21.23 -8.91
C ASP A 578 5.64 -20.28 -10.03
N TYR A 579 4.80 -19.31 -9.67
CA TYR A 579 4.26 -18.29 -10.55
C TYR A 579 4.58 -16.89 -10.05
N TYR A 580 4.44 -15.91 -10.94
CA TYR A 580 4.41 -14.52 -10.51
C TYR A 580 3.21 -14.29 -9.55
N PRO A 581 3.44 -13.81 -8.31
CA PRO A 581 2.38 -13.49 -7.37
C PRO A 581 1.38 -12.47 -7.95
N TRP A 582 0.09 -12.62 -7.67
CA TRP A 582 -0.94 -11.68 -8.14
C TRP A 582 -2.23 -11.72 -7.30
N VAL A 583 -3.22 -10.91 -7.64
CA VAL A 583 -4.48 -10.68 -6.89
C VAL A 583 -5.17 -11.97 -6.41
N GLY A 584 -5.24 -13.01 -7.27
CA GLY A 584 -5.87 -14.29 -6.91
C GLY A 584 -4.92 -15.36 -6.36
N ASN A 585 -3.61 -15.11 -6.37
CA ASN A 585 -2.56 -16.02 -5.91
C ASN A 585 -1.37 -15.21 -5.39
N PRO A 586 -1.51 -14.54 -4.23
CA PRO A 586 -0.49 -13.62 -3.71
C PRO A 586 0.82 -14.30 -3.30
N LEU A 587 0.94 -15.62 -3.45
CA LEU A 587 2.16 -16.36 -3.12
C LEU A 587 2.80 -16.98 -4.35
N GLY A 588 2.13 -16.91 -5.51
CA GLY A 588 2.58 -17.57 -6.72
C GLY A 588 2.71 -19.09 -6.56
N SER A 589 1.90 -19.72 -5.71
CA SER A 589 1.95 -21.18 -5.48
C SER A 589 1.28 -21.97 -6.60
N VAL A 590 1.63 -23.25 -6.79
CA VAL A 590 0.83 -24.15 -7.65
C VAL A 590 -0.56 -24.36 -7.07
N VAL A 591 -1.56 -23.75 -7.72
CA VAL A 591 -2.97 -23.93 -7.41
C VAL A 591 -3.51 -25.07 -8.28
N PHE A 592 -3.82 -26.23 -7.67
CA PHE A 592 -4.53 -27.33 -8.32
C PHE A 592 -6.05 -27.11 -8.33
#